data_AF-A0A923WSH3-F1
#
_entry.id   AF-A0A923WSH3-F1
#
_cell.length_a   1.000
_cell.length_b   1.000
_cell.length_c   1.000
_cell.angle_alpha   90.00
_cell.angle_beta   90.00
_cell.angle_gamma   90.00
#
_symmetry.space_group_name_H-M   'P 1'
#
loop_
_entity.id
_entity.type
_entity.pdbx_description
1 polymer ?
#
loop_
_entity_poly.entity_id
_entity_poly.type
_entity_poly.pdbx_seq_one_letter_code
_entity_poly.pdbx_strand_id
1 'polypeptide(L)'
;MNRYPLWKYLLIVVTLVLGALYTAPNYFGESPALQVTTGKATVKVTSETATQVEGALKQEGIAPDRVSLDGQGNGTSVRVRFLSTDAQFKAKLALERDLNRDLADPDYIVTVNLVKNTPQWMQAIRALPMNLGLDLRGGVHFLMQVDANAVLENKIKGIQSSARGILRDKNVRHAGIERVGNTIEIKFRDAETRARGRDVMGSQMGDLAFAEAADGTELKLVVTLKPAALKRTVEEGVKQNIATLSKRINELGVSEPIIQQQGADRIVIQLPGVQDVARAKDIIGRTATLEMRMVDDSITPGTETSAAIPLNSELFLVGNGAPVVVYKDIVLSGEYISSAVASFDSNHQPAVSLDLNGDGGRKMREATRERIGKRMAILLKEKGKYSVLSAPTIQSELGSSFNITNMGSAEKSTELALLLRSGALSAPMEFVEERVIGPQLGAENIAKGLYSTVYGFAAIAIFMIIYYQLFG
;
A
#
# COMPACT_ATOMS: atom_id res chain seq x y z
N MET A 1 9.14 -15.83 -61.03
CA MET A 1 7.96 -15.19 -61.65
C MET A 1 7.04 -14.68 -60.54
N ASN A 2 6.93 -13.36 -60.35
CA ASN A 2 6.12 -12.77 -59.27
C ASN A 2 4.63 -13.09 -59.48
N ARG A 3 4.03 -13.86 -58.57
CA ARG A 3 2.62 -14.29 -58.66
C ARG A 3 1.63 -13.29 -58.07
N TYR A 4 2.10 -12.29 -57.33
CA TYR A 4 1.24 -11.28 -56.71
C TYR A 4 1.34 -9.90 -57.38
N PRO A 5 0.27 -9.09 -57.34
CA PRO A 5 0.33 -7.68 -57.72
C PRO A 5 1.32 -6.88 -56.86
N LEU A 6 1.93 -5.84 -57.45
CA LEU A 6 2.89 -4.94 -56.78
C LEU A 6 2.39 -4.37 -55.44
N TRP A 7 1.11 -4.01 -55.34
CA TRP A 7 0.54 -3.46 -54.10
C TRP A 7 0.57 -4.46 -52.94
N LYS A 8 0.49 -5.78 -53.20
CA LYS A 8 0.59 -6.79 -52.13
C LYS A 8 2.02 -6.89 -51.60
N TYR A 9 3.02 -6.81 -52.48
CA TYR A 9 4.41 -6.73 -52.05
C TYR A 9 4.69 -5.45 -51.26
N LEU A 10 4.13 -4.31 -51.70
CA LEU A 10 4.25 -3.05 -50.99
C LEU A 10 3.61 -3.13 -49.59
N LEU A 11 2.44 -3.76 -49.48
CA LEU A 11 1.78 -4.03 -48.20
C LEU A 11 2.62 -4.92 -47.28
N ILE A 12 3.26 -5.98 -47.81
CA ILE A 12 4.16 -6.83 -47.03
C ILE A 12 5.34 -6.02 -46.48
N VAL A 13 5.97 -5.19 -47.33
CA VAL A 13 7.10 -4.34 -46.91
C VAL A 13 6.68 -3.35 -45.84
N VAL A 14 5.56 -2.66 -46.02
CA VAL A 14 5.01 -1.74 -45.00
C VAL A 14 4.73 -2.46 -43.68
N THR A 15 4.14 -3.66 -43.74
CA THR A 15 3.87 -4.48 -42.54
C THR A 15 5.16 -4.89 -41.82
N LEU A 16 6.21 -5.27 -42.57
CA LEU A 16 7.52 -5.59 -41.99
C LEU A 16 8.19 -4.37 -41.35
N VAL A 17 8.13 -3.21 -42.00
CA VAL A 17 8.70 -1.96 -41.46
C VAL A 17 7.97 -1.54 -40.17
N LEU A 18 6.64 -1.62 -40.14
CA LEU A 18 5.86 -1.38 -38.92
C LEU A 18 6.21 -2.40 -37.83
N GLY A 19 6.32 -3.68 -38.17
CA GLY A 19 6.75 -4.72 -37.22
C GLY A 19 8.12 -4.42 -36.62
N ALA A 20 9.10 -4.04 -37.45
CA ALA A 20 10.43 -3.64 -37.00
C ALA A 20 10.39 -2.40 -36.11
N LEU A 21 9.58 -1.40 -36.47
CA LEU A 21 9.41 -0.16 -35.70
C LEU A 21 8.86 -0.41 -34.29
N TYR A 22 7.85 -1.27 -34.16
CA TYR A 22 7.25 -1.63 -32.85
C TYR A 22 8.09 -2.64 -32.07
N THR A 23 9.03 -3.34 -32.70
CA THR A 23 9.97 -4.25 -32.03
C THR A 23 11.24 -3.53 -31.56
N ALA A 24 11.64 -2.44 -32.25
CA ALA A 24 12.81 -1.62 -31.91
C ALA A 24 12.90 -1.18 -30.43
N PRO A 25 11.81 -0.79 -29.72
CA PRO A 25 11.86 -0.41 -28.31
C PRO A 25 12.56 -1.43 -27.40
N ASN A 26 12.44 -2.72 -27.71
CA ASN A 26 12.99 -3.82 -26.90
C ASN A 26 14.52 -3.85 -26.88
N TYR A 27 15.18 -3.29 -27.91
CA TYR A 27 16.65 -3.29 -28.01
C TYR A 27 17.32 -2.16 -27.23
N PHE A 28 16.57 -1.14 -26.83
CA PHE A 28 17.13 -0.03 -26.06
C PHE A 28 17.44 -0.43 -24.60
N GLY A 29 16.76 -1.45 -24.07
CA GLY A 29 16.95 -1.93 -22.70
C GLY A 29 16.64 -0.89 -21.62
N GLU A 30 17.14 -1.14 -20.42
CA GLU A 30 17.04 -0.25 -19.26
C GLU A 30 18.44 0.08 -18.75
N SER A 31 18.68 1.34 -18.40
CA SER A 31 19.92 1.76 -17.74
C SER A 31 19.70 1.85 -16.23
N PRO A 32 20.64 1.30 -15.42
CA PRO A 32 20.74 1.58 -14.00
C PRO A 32 20.79 3.09 -13.76
N ALA A 33 19.93 3.61 -12.90
CA ALA A 33 19.85 5.03 -12.61
C ALA A 33 19.72 5.30 -11.11
N LEU A 34 20.37 6.35 -10.62
CA LEU A 34 20.11 6.89 -9.30
C LEU A 34 19.23 8.13 -9.44
N GLN A 35 18.26 8.24 -8.55
CA GLN A 35 17.45 9.42 -8.40
C GLN A 35 17.73 10.02 -7.03
N VAL A 36 18.28 11.22 -7.03
CA VAL A 36 18.52 12.02 -5.84
C VAL A 36 17.35 12.97 -5.67
N THR A 37 16.55 12.74 -4.65
CA THR A 37 15.45 13.60 -4.22
C THR A 37 15.81 14.29 -2.93
N THR A 38 15.10 15.38 -2.60
CA THR A 38 15.24 15.98 -1.28
C THR A 38 14.64 15.06 -0.21
N GLY A 39 15.32 14.96 0.93
CA GLY A 39 14.80 14.37 2.17
C GLY A 39 14.20 15.41 3.12
N LYS A 40 14.39 16.71 2.84
CA LYS A 40 13.94 17.84 3.69
C LYS A 40 13.24 18.94 2.86
N ALA A 41 12.11 19.45 3.33
CA ALA A 41 11.28 20.41 2.59
C ALA A 41 11.96 21.78 2.51
N THR A 42 12.93 22.03 3.40
CA THR A 42 13.82 23.19 3.39
C THR A 42 14.94 23.07 2.35
N VAL A 43 15.24 21.87 1.87
CA VAL A 43 16.31 21.60 0.90
C VAL A 43 15.69 21.42 -0.48
N LYS A 44 16.07 22.28 -1.42
CA LYS A 44 15.62 22.19 -2.82
C LYS A 44 16.69 21.54 -3.67
N VAL A 45 16.26 20.65 -4.56
CA VAL A 45 17.12 20.10 -5.60
C VAL A 45 17.19 21.10 -6.74
N THR A 46 18.37 21.62 -7.03
CA THR A 46 18.61 22.62 -8.08
C THR A 46 19.71 22.16 -9.04
N SER A 47 20.02 22.99 -10.03
CA SER A 47 21.18 22.78 -10.90
C SER A 47 22.49 22.68 -10.11
N GLU A 48 22.61 23.38 -8.97
CA GLU A 48 23.78 23.29 -8.09
C GLU A 48 23.90 21.90 -7.46
N THR A 49 22.77 21.30 -7.05
CA THR A 49 22.74 19.92 -6.56
C THR A 49 23.21 18.94 -7.65
N ALA A 50 22.84 19.17 -8.91
CA ALA A 50 23.34 18.35 -10.02
C ALA A 50 24.87 18.47 -10.18
N THR A 51 25.41 19.67 -10.04
CA THR A 51 26.87 19.90 -10.07
C THR A 51 27.57 19.25 -8.87
N GLN A 52 26.97 19.29 -7.68
CA GLN A 52 27.49 18.63 -6.48
C GLN A 52 27.51 17.11 -6.65
N VAL A 53 26.43 16.53 -7.19
CA VAL A 53 26.34 15.10 -7.52
C VAL A 53 27.42 14.71 -8.54
N GLU A 54 27.63 15.50 -9.59
CA GLU A 54 28.74 15.25 -10.54
C GLU A 54 30.11 15.33 -9.88
N GLY A 55 30.32 16.29 -8.97
CA GLY A 55 31.56 16.43 -8.20
C GLY A 55 31.86 15.22 -7.33
N ALA A 56 30.85 14.77 -6.56
CA ALA A 56 30.94 13.60 -5.69
C ALA A 56 31.30 12.33 -6.48
N LEU A 57 30.67 12.13 -7.65
CA LEU A 57 30.96 10.98 -8.51
C LEU A 57 32.37 11.03 -9.10
N LYS A 58 32.84 12.21 -9.50
CA LYS A 58 34.21 12.40 -10.01
C LYS A 58 35.28 12.10 -8.96
N GLN A 59 35.06 12.48 -7.70
CA GLN A 59 36.02 12.21 -6.63
C GLN A 59 36.24 10.71 -6.39
N GLU A 60 35.18 9.91 -6.55
CA GLU A 60 35.23 8.45 -6.40
C GLU A 60 35.59 7.73 -7.72
N GLY A 61 35.94 8.48 -8.77
CA GLY A 61 36.32 7.91 -10.08
C GLY A 61 35.16 7.22 -10.81
N ILE A 62 33.92 7.58 -10.50
CA ILE A 62 32.72 6.97 -11.09
C ILE A 62 32.27 7.86 -12.26
N ALA A 63 32.28 7.31 -13.48
CA ALA A 63 31.81 8.01 -14.67
C ALA A 63 30.29 7.79 -14.88
N PRO A 64 29.44 8.81 -14.68
CA PRO A 64 28.04 8.73 -15.07
C PRO A 64 27.90 8.82 -16.59
N ASP A 65 26.95 8.08 -17.16
CA ASP A 65 26.59 8.14 -18.59
C ASP A 65 25.88 9.46 -18.91
N ARG A 66 24.93 9.85 -18.07
CA ARG A 66 24.21 11.12 -18.17
C ARG A 66 23.73 11.57 -16.80
N VAL A 67 23.92 12.84 -16.49
CA VAL A 67 23.27 13.54 -15.37
C VAL A 67 22.23 14.49 -15.95
N SER A 68 21.01 14.43 -15.41
CA SER A 68 19.91 15.28 -15.84
C SER A 68 19.06 15.69 -14.66
N LEU A 69 18.63 16.94 -14.63
CA LEU A 69 17.63 17.40 -13.69
C LEU A 69 16.25 17.06 -14.27
N ASP A 70 15.39 16.41 -13.49
CA ASP A 70 14.07 15.99 -13.94
C ASP A 70 12.96 16.41 -12.96
N GLY A 71 11.81 16.81 -13.50
CA GLY A 71 10.68 17.37 -12.75
C GLY A 71 10.61 18.90 -12.71
N GLN A 72 9.49 19.43 -12.20
CA GLN A 72 9.25 20.86 -11.99
C GLN A 72 8.74 21.10 -10.54
N GLY A 73 9.16 22.21 -9.91
CA GLY A 73 8.70 22.60 -8.56
C GLY A 73 9.34 21.80 -7.42
N ASN A 74 8.56 21.41 -6.41
CA ASN A 74 9.06 20.64 -5.25
C ASN A 74 9.31 19.15 -5.54
N GLY A 75 9.00 18.67 -6.76
CA GLY A 75 9.29 17.31 -7.22
C GLY A 75 10.57 17.17 -8.05
N THR A 76 11.40 18.22 -8.09
CA THR A 76 12.66 18.21 -8.84
C THR A 76 13.63 17.18 -8.25
N SER A 77 14.23 16.38 -9.12
CA SER A 77 15.18 15.33 -8.76
C SER A 77 16.37 15.34 -9.70
N VAL A 78 17.57 15.02 -9.19
CA VAL A 78 18.73 14.78 -10.04
C VAL A 78 18.72 13.30 -10.40
N ARG A 79 18.68 13.01 -11.70
CA ARG A 79 18.79 11.66 -12.21
C ARG A 79 20.18 11.44 -12.81
N VAL A 80 20.84 10.39 -12.35
CA VAL A 80 22.14 9.96 -12.84
C VAL A 80 22.00 8.58 -13.46
N ARG A 81 22.41 8.41 -14.71
CA ARG A 81 22.44 7.11 -15.40
C ARG A 81 23.84 6.51 -15.36
N PHE A 82 23.90 5.19 -15.27
CA PHE A 82 25.15 4.43 -15.25
C PHE A 82 25.12 3.33 -16.31
N LEU A 83 26.32 2.91 -16.73
CA LEU A 83 26.50 1.80 -17.68
C LEU A 83 26.32 0.43 -17.01
N SER A 84 26.52 0.34 -15.69
CA SER A 84 26.41 -0.91 -14.93
C SER A 84 25.77 -0.71 -13.56
N THR A 85 25.17 -1.79 -13.05
CA THR A 85 24.58 -1.81 -11.71
C THR A 85 25.65 -1.68 -10.62
N ASP A 86 26.86 -2.18 -10.86
CA ASP A 86 27.97 -2.02 -9.91
C ASP A 86 28.40 -0.56 -9.77
N ALA A 87 28.46 0.17 -10.88
CA ALA A 87 28.73 1.60 -10.86
C ALA A 87 27.61 2.37 -10.14
N GLN A 88 26.35 1.96 -10.36
CA GLN A 88 25.19 2.52 -9.66
C GLN A 88 25.26 2.28 -8.14
N PHE A 89 25.59 1.07 -7.67
CA PHE A 89 25.69 0.79 -6.24
C PHE A 89 26.85 1.53 -5.57
N LYS A 90 28.02 1.59 -6.23
CA LYS A 90 29.16 2.40 -5.74
C LYS A 90 28.79 3.87 -5.68
N ALA A 91 28.12 4.38 -6.72
CA ALA A 91 27.64 5.75 -6.77
C ALA A 91 26.63 6.05 -5.67
N LYS A 92 25.74 5.10 -5.34
CA LYS A 92 24.78 5.27 -4.25
C LYS A 92 25.50 5.53 -2.94
N LEU A 93 26.45 4.66 -2.58
CA LEU A 93 27.21 4.77 -1.33
C LEU A 93 28.04 6.07 -1.28
N ALA A 94 28.65 6.46 -2.40
CA ALA A 94 29.39 7.70 -2.52
C ALA A 94 28.49 8.93 -2.29
N LEU A 95 27.33 8.96 -2.96
CA LEU A 95 26.39 10.06 -2.87
C LEU A 95 25.73 10.14 -1.49
N GLU A 96 25.36 9.02 -0.88
CA GLU A 96 24.81 9.01 0.48
C GLU A 96 25.81 9.55 1.50
N ARG A 97 27.10 9.26 1.33
CA ARG A 97 28.17 9.74 2.23
C ARG A 97 28.51 11.21 2.03
N ASP A 98 28.49 11.69 0.78
CA ASP A 98 28.95 13.05 0.45
C ASP A 98 27.82 14.09 0.53
N LEU A 99 26.59 13.71 0.17
CA LEU A 99 25.43 14.59 0.21
C LEU A 99 24.82 14.72 1.61
N ASN A 100 24.95 13.70 2.46
CA ASN A 100 24.35 13.71 3.80
C ASN A 100 25.43 13.77 4.88
N ARG A 101 25.42 14.85 5.67
CA ARG A 101 26.31 15.00 6.84
C ARG A 101 25.93 14.04 7.98
N ASP A 102 24.64 13.77 8.15
CA ASP A 102 24.11 12.83 9.12
C ASP A 102 23.28 11.76 8.37
N LEU A 103 23.64 10.49 8.56
CA LEU A 103 22.95 9.35 7.94
C LEU A 103 21.63 9.02 8.65
N ALA A 104 21.44 9.46 9.90
CA ALA A 104 20.21 9.27 10.65
C ALA A 104 19.12 10.32 10.30
N ASP A 105 19.52 11.48 9.77
CA ASP A 105 18.64 12.56 9.31
C ASP A 105 19.11 13.14 7.96
N PRO A 106 18.98 12.36 6.86
CA PRO A 106 19.56 12.71 5.56
C PRO A 106 18.86 13.90 4.91
N ASP A 107 19.64 14.85 4.39
CA ASP A 107 19.14 16.01 3.62
C ASP A 107 18.67 15.58 2.21
N TYR A 108 19.28 14.51 1.66
CA TYR A 108 19.00 13.95 0.34
C TYR A 108 18.75 12.44 0.40
N ILE A 109 17.73 11.98 -0.32
CA ILE A 109 17.40 10.56 -0.44
C ILE A 109 17.89 10.07 -1.81
N VAL A 110 18.80 9.10 -1.80
CA VAL A 110 19.33 8.48 -3.01
C VAL A 110 18.60 7.16 -3.24
N THR A 111 17.78 7.11 -4.30
CA THR A 111 17.00 5.93 -4.65
C THR A 111 17.53 5.28 -5.92
N VAL A 112 17.64 3.95 -5.88
CA VAL A 112 18.00 3.13 -7.04
C VAL A 112 16.77 2.88 -7.92
N ASN A 113 16.92 3.05 -9.22
CA ASN A 113 15.87 2.81 -10.19
C ASN A 113 16.44 2.27 -11.51
N LEU A 114 15.58 1.73 -12.36
CA LEU A 114 15.88 1.34 -13.75
C LEU A 114 15.07 2.21 -14.68
N VAL A 115 15.73 2.88 -15.62
CA VAL A 115 15.05 3.79 -16.55
C VAL A 115 15.12 3.23 -17.96
N LYS A 116 13.95 3.14 -18.60
CA LYS A 116 13.82 2.71 -19.99
C LYS A 116 14.58 3.67 -20.91
N ASN A 117 15.42 3.13 -21.80
CA ASN A 117 16.19 3.92 -22.76
C ASN A 117 15.42 4.20 -24.07
N THR A 118 14.15 3.82 -24.15
CA THR A 118 13.31 4.03 -25.34
C THR A 118 13.20 5.52 -25.69
N PRO A 119 13.50 5.94 -26.93
CA PRO A 119 13.39 7.33 -27.35
C PRO A 119 11.98 7.92 -27.16
N GLN A 120 11.89 9.21 -26.83
CA GLN A 120 10.60 9.88 -26.56
C GLN A 120 9.62 9.85 -27.75
N TRP A 121 10.13 10.01 -28.99
CA TRP A 121 9.29 9.96 -30.19
C TRP A 121 8.62 8.58 -30.39
N MET A 122 9.29 7.51 -29.94
CA MET A 122 8.79 6.14 -30.03
C MET A 122 7.73 5.88 -28.94
N GLN A 123 7.92 6.44 -27.75
CA GLN A 123 6.90 6.45 -26.71
C GLN A 123 5.63 7.22 -27.14
N ALA A 124 5.79 8.33 -27.87
CA ALA A 124 4.68 9.14 -28.36
C ALA A 124 3.76 8.37 -29.33
N ILE A 125 4.31 7.46 -30.14
CA ILE A 125 3.53 6.58 -31.03
C ILE A 125 3.05 5.28 -30.34
N ARG A 126 3.19 5.18 -29.00
CA ARG A 126 2.88 3.98 -28.20
C ARG A 126 3.67 2.73 -28.60
N ALA A 127 4.83 2.89 -29.22
CA ALA A 127 5.79 1.80 -29.39
C ALA A 127 6.55 1.61 -28.07
N LEU A 128 5.93 0.90 -27.14
CA LEU A 128 6.48 0.60 -25.82
C LEU A 128 7.24 -0.74 -25.85
N PRO A 129 8.32 -0.88 -25.07
CA PRO A 129 8.98 -2.17 -24.91
C PRO A 129 8.06 -3.15 -24.20
N MET A 130 8.27 -4.44 -24.47
CA MET A 130 7.57 -5.53 -23.82
C MET A 130 7.89 -5.56 -22.32
N ASN A 131 6.87 -5.85 -21.52
CA ASN A 131 7.06 -5.99 -20.08
C ASN A 131 7.78 -7.30 -19.76
N LEU A 132 8.76 -7.20 -18.88
CA LEU A 132 9.58 -8.33 -18.46
C LEU A 132 9.10 -8.80 -17.08
N GLY A 133 8.84 -10.10 -16.96
CA GLY A 133 8.52 -10.73 -15.68
C GLY A 133 9.71 -10.72 -14.73
N LEU A 134 9.47 -11.13 -13.48
CA LEU A 134 10.47 -11.18 -12.42
C LEU A 134 11.73 -11.96 -12.81
N ASP A 135 11.59 -13.08 -13.52
CA ASP A 135 12.71 -13.94 -13.93
C ASP A 135 13.63 -13.29 -14.97
N LEU A 136 13.13 -12.28 -15.69
CA LEU A 136 13.85 -11.58 -16.76
C LEU A 136 14.32 -10.18 -16.33
N ARG A 137 13.54 -9.49 -15.49
CA ARG A 137 13.85 -8.15 -14.99
C ARG A 137 14.62 -8.15 -13.67
N GLY A 138 14.61 -9.28 -12.96
CA GLY A 138 14.98 -9.33 -11.55
C GLY A 138 13.93 -8.63 -10.68
N GLY A 139 14.12 -8.72 -9.36
CA GLY A 139 13.21 -8.15 -8.37
C GLY A 139 13.06 -9.04 -7.15
N VAL A 140 11.90 -8.96 -6.50
CA VAL A 140 11.60 -9.73 -5.28
C VAL A 140 10.33 -10.55 -5.41
N HIS A 141 10.39 -11.75 -4.85
CA HIS A 141 9.26 -12.66 -4.63
C HIS A 141 9.06 -12.82 -3.12
N PHE A 142 7.85 -12.54 -2.65
CA PHE A 142 7.45 -12.79 -1.27
C PHE A 142 6.26 -13.74 -1.24
N LEU A 143 6.32 -14.71 -0.34
CA LEU A 143 5.17 -15.50 0.08
C LEU A 143 4.79 -15.07 1.49
N MET A 144 3.59 -14.52 1.65
CA MET A 144 3.07 -14.09 2.94
C MET A 144 1.94 -15.00 3.40
N GLN A 145 1.82 -15.25 4.70
CA GLN A 145 0.70 -15.97 5.31
C GLN A 145 -0.11 -15.03 6.19
N VAL A 146 -1.44 -15.06 6.02
CA VAL A 146 -2.40 -14.27 6.78
C VAL A 146 -2.77 -15.02 8.06
N ASP A 147 -2.79 -14.31 9.19
CA ASP A 147 -3.31 -14.87 10.44
C ASP A 147 -4.85 -14.99 10.38
N ALA A 148 -5.32 -16.18 9.99
CA ALA A 148 -6.74 -16.48 9.91
C ALA A 148 -7.46 -16.36 11.26
N ASN A 149 -6.77 -16.62 12.38
CA ASN A 149 -7.36 -16.50 13.71
C ASN A 149 -7.62 -15.03 14.05
N ALA A 150 -6.70 -14.14 13.70
CA ALA A 150 -6.89 -12.70 13.87
C ALA A 150 -8.05 -12.16 13.02
N VAL A 151 -8.25 -12.65 11.78
CA VAL A 151 -9.42 -12.29 10.95
C VAL A 151 -10.72 -12.68 11.68
N LEU A 152 -10.79 -13.91 12.17
CA LEU A 152 -11.97 -14.42 12.88
C LEU A 152 -12.22 -13.65 14.18
N GLU A 153 -11.17 -13.36 14.94
CA GLU A 153 -11.26 -12.54 16.14
C GLU A 153 -11.84 -11.15 15.86
N ASN A 154 -11.34 -10.47 14.82
CA ASN A 154 -11.83 -9.15 14.44
C ASN A 154 -13.29 -9.21 13.98
N LYS A 155 -13.67 -10.25 13.23
CA LYS A 155 -15.07 -10.49 12.82
C LYS A 155 -15.98 -10.69 14.03
N ILE A 156 -15.55 -11.49 15.01
CA ILE A 156 -16.33 -11.78 16.22
C ILE A 156 -16.49 -10.53 17.08
N LYS A 157 -15.44 -9.71 17.23
CA LYS A 157 -15.54 -8.40 17.90
C LYS A 157 -16.56 -7.48 17.20
N GLY A 158 -16.54 -7.45 15.87
CA GLY A 158 -17.53 -6.73 15.07
C GLY A 158 -18.95 -7.22 15.35
N ILE A 159 -19.17 -8.55 15.32
CA ILE A 159 -20.47 -9.18 15.62
C ILE A 159 -20.91 -8.85 17.06
N GLN A 160 -20.00 -8.87 18.04
CA GLN A 160 -20.30 -8.52 19.43
C GLN A 160 -20.82 -7.08 19.55
N SER A 161 -20.17 -6.14 18.85
CA SER A 161 -20.59 -4.73 18.82
C SER A 161 -21.93 -4.55 18.10
N SER A 162 -22.11 -5.21 16.95
CA SER A 162 -23.37 -5.18 16.20
C SER A 162 -24.52 -5.79 17.00
N ALA A 163 -24.30 -6.92 17.68
CA ALA A 163 -25.30 -7.55 18.54
C ALA A 163 -25.75 -6.59 19.65
N ARG A 164 -24.81 -5.87 20.29
CA ARG A 164 -25.15 -4.85 21.30
C ARG A 164 -26.03 -3.74 20.72
N GLY A 165 -25.70 -3.23 19.53
CA GLY A 165 -26.48 -2.21 18.83
C GLY A 165 -27.89 -2.70 18.48
N ILE A 166 -27.99 -3.85 17.82
CA ILE A 166 -29.27 -4.44 17.38
C ILE A 166 -30.20 -4.70 18.57
N LEU A 167 -29.67 -5.30 19.65
CA LEU A 167 -30.46 -5.58 20.84
C LEU A 167 -30.94 -4.29 21.52
N ARG A 168 -30.11 -3.24 21.54
CA ARG A 168 -30.50 -1.92 22.06
C ARG A 168 -31.60 -1.29 21.19
N ASP A 169 -31.44 -1.27 19.87
CA ASP A 169 -32.38 -0.64 18.95
C ASP A 169 -33.75 -1.33 18.95
N LYS A 170 -33.78 -2.65 19.17
CA LYS A 170 -35.01 -3.44 19.30
C LYS A 170 -35.51 -3.58 20.74
N ASN A 171 -34.95 -2.82 21.69
CA ASN A 171 -35.33 -2.83 23.10
C ASN A 171 -35.31 -4.22 23.75
N VAL A 172 -34.40 -5.10 23.33
CA VAL A 172 -34.19 -6.42 23.92
C VAL A 172 -33.17 -6.31 25.06
N ARG A 173 -33.67 -6.47 26.30
CA ARG A 173 -32.83 -6.38 27.49
C ARG A 173 -31.91 -7.60 27.60
N HIS A 174 -30.64 -7.37 27.89
CA HIS A 174 -29.62 -8.39 28.11
C HIS A 174 -28.85 -8.08 29.40
N ALA A 175 -28.36 -9.13 30.07
CA ALA A 175 -27.60 -9.04 31.31
C ALA A 175 -26.08 -8.94 31.08
N GLY A 176 -25.62 -9.20 29.85
CA GLY A 176 -24.22 -9.10 29.46
C GLY A 176 -24.00 -9.72 28.08
N ILE A 177 -22.99 -9.22 27.36
CA ILE A 177 -22.52 -9.80 26.10
C ILE A 177 -21.01 -9.96 26.23
N GLU A 178 -20.58 -11.21 26.34
CA GLU A 178 -19.18 -11.58 26.52
C GLU A 178 -18.70 -12.42 25.35
N ARG A 179 -17.42 -12.31 25.01
CA ARG A 179 -16.77 -13.17 24.03
C ARG A 179 -16.01 -14.25 24.78
N VAL A 180 -16.24 -15.51 24.43
CA VAL A 180 -15.52 -16.67 24.97
C VAL A 180 -14.84 -17.39 23.81
N GLY A 181 -13.57 -17.05 23.56
CA GLY A 181 -12.81 -17.57 22.42
C GLY A 181 -13.45 -17.18 21.08
N ASN A 182 -14.00 -18.17 20.36
CA ASN A 182 -14.66 -17.99 19.05
C ASN A 182 -16.20 -17.92 19.13
N THR A 183 -16.75 -17.84 20.34
CA THR A 183 -18.20 -17.74 20.56
C THR A 183 -18.54 -16.43 21.27
N ILE A 184 -19.78 -15.98 21.12
CA ILE A 184 -20.33 -14.86 21.88
C ILE A 184 -21.42 -15.41 22.78
N GLU A 185 -21.29 -15.19 24.08
CA GLU A 185 -22.29 -15.54 25.07
C GLU A 185 -23.11 -14.30 25.43
N ILE A 186 -24.42 -14.40 25.21
CA ILE A 186 -25.37 -13.36 25.59
C ILE A 186 -26.22 -13.88 26.74
N LYS A 187 -26.21 -13.15 27.86
CA LYS A 187 -26.95 -13.52 29.07
C LYS A 187 -28.31 -12.82 29.09
N PHE A 188 -29.34 -13.57 29.48
CA PHE A 188 -30.72 -13.12 29.58
C PHE A 188 -31.32 -13.51 30.93
N ARG A 189 -32.30 -12.71 31.41
CA ARG A 189 -32.98 -12.94 32.69
C ARG A 189 -34.13 -13.94 32.60
N ASP A 190 -34.73 -14.09 31.42
CA ASP A 190 -35.91 -14.92 31.19
C ASP A 190 -35.88 -15.55 29.78
N ALA A 191 -36.60 -16.65 29.62
CA ALA A 191 -36.57 -17.45 28.39
C ALA A 191 -37.25 -16.75 27.21
N GLU A 192 -38.26 -15.92 27.47
CA GLU A 192 -39.01 -15.18 26.46
C GLU A 192 -38.12 -14.09 25.81
N THR A 193 -37.39 -13.34 26.62
CA THR A 193 -36.44 -12.32 26.16
C THR A 193 -35.26 -12.96 25.41
N ARG A 194 -34.79 -14.14 25.84
CA ARG A 194 -33.79 -14.92 25.09
C ARG A 194 -34.31 -15.34 23.71
N ALA A 195 -35.55 -15.85 23.62
CA ALA A 195 -36.17 -16.22 22.35
C ALA A 195 -36.32 -15.01 21.42
N ARG A 196 -36.81 -13.88 21.94
CA ARG A 196 -36.85 -12.61 21.19
C ARG A 196 -35.48 -12.16 20.71
N GLY A 197 -34.45 -12.27 21.55
CA GLY A 197 -33.07 -11.96 21.17
C GLY A 197 -32.54 -12.85 20.04
N ARG A 198 -32.83 -14.15 20.11
CA ARG A 198 -32.51 -15.13 19.05
C ARG A 198 -33.18 -14.75 17.72
N ASP A 199 -34.47 -14.44 17.74
CA ASP A 199 -35.24 -14.13 16.53
C ASP A 199 -34.77 -12.82 15.88
N VAL A 200 -34.56 -11.78 16.69
CA VAL A 200 -34.06 -10.48 16.21
C VAL A 200 -32.68 -10.65 15.55
N MET A 201 -31.73 -11.32 16.21
CA MET A 201 -30.41 -11.53 15.63
C MET A 201 -30.45 -12.46 14.42
N GLY A 202 -31.24 -13.55 14.47
CA GLY A 202 -31.38 -14.49 13.37
C GLY A 202 -31.98 -13.86 12.12
N SER A 203 -32.90 -12.90 12.27
CA SER A 203 -33.49 -12.16 11.16
C SER A 203 -32.52 -11.23 10.43
N GLN A 204 -31.52 -10.69 11.14
CA GLN A 204 -30.56 -9.73 10.59
C GLN A 204 -29.21 -10.36 10.22
N MET A 205 -28.88 -11.52 10.80
CA MET A 205 -27.57 -12.14 10.70
C MET A 205 -27.69 -13.64 10.35
N GLY A 206 -27.98 -13.92 9.08
CA GLY A 206 -28.17 -15.28 8.57
C GLY A 206 -26.95 -16.20 8.66
N ASP A 207 -25.75 -15.64 8.86
CA ASP A 207 -24.48 -16.38 8.96
C ASP A 207 -24.20 -16.96 10.36
N LEU A 208 -25.04 -16.61 11.35
CA LEU A 208 -24.88 -17.04 12.73
C LEU A 208 -25.69 -18.32 13.02
N ALA A 209 -25.14 -19.14 13.91
CA ALA A 209 -25.80 -20.26 14.54
C ALA A 209 -25.98 -19.96 16.03
N PHE A 210 -27.15 -20.33 16.56
CA PHE A 210 -27.57 -20.01 17.91
C PHE A 210 -27.84 -21.30 18.68
N ALA A 211 -27.13 -21.48 19.78
CA ALA A 211 -27.35 -22.56 20.74
C ALA A 211 -27.84 -21.98 22.06
N GLU A 212 -28.86 -22.59 22.64
CA GLU A 212 -29.36 -22.19 23.95
C GLU A 212 -28.59 -22.96 25.02
N ALA A 213 -28.16 -22.24 26.04
CA ALA A 213 -27.47 -22.80 27.20
C ALA A 213 -28.03 -22.17 28.48
N ALA A 214 -27.68 -22.75 29.63
CA ALA A 214 -27.99 -22.20 30.93
C ALA A 214 -26.81 -22.45 31.88
N ASP A 215 -26.55 -21.49 32.75
CA ASP A 215 -25.52 -21.59 33.79
C ASP A 215 -26.16 -21.20 35.13
N GLY A 216 -26.62 -22.20 35.87
CA GLY A 216 -27.47 -22.00 37.05
C GLY A 216 -28.78 -21.31 36.70
N THR A 217 -29.00 -20.11 37.27
CA THR A 217 -30.20 -19.29 37.02
C THR A 217 -30.07 -18.34 35.83
N GLU A 218 -28.88 -18.21 35.22
CA GLU A 218 -28.65 -17.34 34.06
C GLU A 218 -28.90 -18.10 32.74
N LEU A 219 -29.84 -17.62 31.94
CA LEU A 219 -30.10 -18.18 30.61
C LEU A 219 -29.12 -17.57 29.60
N LYS A 220 -28.42 -18.42 28.86
CA LYS A 220 -27.41 -18.01 27.88
C LYS A 220 -27.85 -18.32 26.46
N LEU A 221 -27.48 -17.46 25.54
CA LEU A 221 -27.54 -17.70 24.10
C LEU A 221 -26.12 -17.67 23.57
N VAL A 222 -25.63 -18.83 23.15
CA VAL A 222 -24.31 -19.00 22.56
C VAL A 222 -24.43 -18.79 21.06
N VAL A 223 -23.76 -17.75 20.58
CA VAL A 223 -23.73 -17.34 19.18
C VAL A 223 -22.41 -17.78 18.57
N THR A 224 -22.48 -18.50 17.45
CA THR A 224 -21.33 -19.02 16.72
C THR A 224 -21.47 -18.72 15.23
N LEU A 225 -20.35 -18.66 14.51
CA LEU A 225 -20.37 -18.57 13.04
C LEU A 225 -20.60 -19.95 12.43
N LYS A 226 -21.47 -20.04 11.42
CA LYS A 226 -21.63 -21.27 10.64
C LYS A 226 -20.32 -21.64 9.93
N PRO A 227 -20.02 -22.94 9.68
CA PRO A 227 -18.78 -23.35 9.01
C PRO A 227 -18.54 -22.68 7.64
N ALA A 228 -19.60 -22.52 6.85
CA ALA A 228 -19.53 -21.82 5.56
C ALA A 228 -19.16 -20.32 5.74
N ALA A 229 -19.69 -19.67 6.77
CA ALA A 229 -19.40 -18.28 7.10
C ALA A 229 -17.97 -18.10 7.63
N LEU A 230 -17.44 -19.06 8.39
CA LEU A 230 -16.05 -19.06 8.82
C LEU A 230 -15.09 -19.04 7.63
N LYS A 231 -15.27 -19.99 6.68
CA LYS A 231 -14.44 -20.07 5.48
C LYS A 231 -14.53 -18.79 4.65
N ARG A 232 -15.75 -18.30 4.42
CA ARG A 232 -15.99 -17.06 3.68
C ARG A 232 -15.34 -15.85 4.35
N THR A 233 -15.39 -15.76 5.69
CA THR A 233 -14.76 -14.67 6.45
C THR A 233 -13.25 -14.66 6.24
N VAL A 234 -12.60 -15.83 6.25
CA VAL A 234 -11.15 -15.93 5.98
C VAL A 234 -10.84 -15.53 4.54
N GLU A 235 -11.60 -16.04 3.56
CA GLU A 235 -11.42 -15.69 2.14
C GLU A 235 -11.61 -14.18 1.87
N GLU A 236 -12.62 -13.56 2.49
CA GLU A 236 -12.86 -12.12 2.41
C GLU A 236 -11.72 -11.33 3.07
N GLY A 237 -11.22 -11.78 4.22
CA GLY A 237 -10.06 -11.18 4.88
C GLY A 237 -8.79 -11.23 4.02
N VAL A 238 -8.53 -12.35 3.34
CA VAL A 238 -7.41 -12.49 2.41
C VAL A 238 -7.57 -11.54 1.21
N LYS A 239 -8.77 -11.47 0.61
CA LYS A 239 -9.05 -10.55 -0.50
C LYS A 239 -8.86 -9.08 -0.10
N GLN A 240 -9.29 -8.72 1.10
CA GLN A 240 -9.11 -7.36 1.62
C GLN A 240 -7.64 -7.03 1.86
N ASN A 241 -6.86 -7.98 2.39
CA ASN A 241 -5.41 -7.84 2.52
C ASN A 241 -4.74 -7.67 1.15
N ILE A 242 -5.14 -8.45 0.13
CA ILE A 242 -4.65 -8.30 -1.25
C ILE A 242 -4.93 -6.89 -1.80
N ALA A 243 -6.14 -6.38 -1.63
CA ALA A 243 -6.49 -5.03 -2.06
C ALA A 243 -5.64 -3.95 -1.36
N THR A 244 -5.38 -4.15 -0.06
CA THR A 244 -4.55 -3.26 0.76
C THR A 244 -3.09 -3.30 0.32
N LEU A 245 -2.54 -4.50 0.10
CA LEU A 245 -1.20 -4.71 -0.43
C LEU A 245 -1.03 -4.08 -1.81
N SER A 246 -2.02 -4.21 -2.70
CA SER A 246 -2.01 -3.57 -4.02
C SER A 246 -1.87 -2.06 -3.91
N LYS A 247 -2.63 -1.41 -3.02
CA LYS A 247 -2.48 0.03 -2.77
C LYS A 247 -1.07 0.37 -2.28
N ARG A 248 -0.53 -0.36 -1.30
CA ARG A 248 0.81 -0.11 -0.74
C ARG A 248 1.93 -0.30 -1.75
N ILE A 249 1.81 -1.29 -2.62
CA ILE A 249 2.81 -1.59 -3.64
C ILE A 249 2.78 -0.55 -4.76
N ASN A 250 1.62 -0.02 -5.12
CA ASN A 250 1.55 1.09 -6.09
C ASN A 250 2.34 2.32 -5.61
N GLU A 251 2.41 2.56 -4.30
CA GLU A 251 3.21 3.65 -3.70
C GLU A 251 4.71 3.42 -3.82
N LEU A 252 5.17 2.17 -3.98
CA LEU A 252 6.58 1.86 -4.26
C LEU A 252 7.01 2.28 -5.68
N GLY A 253 6.07 2.74 -6.53
CA GLY A 253 6.34 3.09 -7.93
C GLY A 253 6.56 1.87 -8.83
N VAL A 254 6.21 0.67 -8.36
CA VAL A 254 6.30 -0.57 -9.14
C VAL A 254 5.16 -0.56 -10.16
N SER A 255 5.49 -0.53 -11.44
CA SER A 255 4.48 -0.33 -12.48
C SER A 255 3.58 -1.56 -12.69
N GLU A 256 4.02 -2.76 -12.32
CA GLU A 256 3.28 -4.01 -12.61
C GLU A 256 3.52 -5.11 -11.54
N PRO A 257 3.00 -4.94 -10.32
CA PRO A 257 3.09 -5.96 -9.30
C PRO A 257 2.09 -7.09 -9.55
N ILE A 258 2.51 -8.34 -9.31
CA ILE A 258 1.61 -9.49 -9.30
C ILE A 258 1.32 -9.83 -7.85
N ILE A 259 0.05 -9.73 -7.45
CA ILE A 259 -0.42 -10.05 -6.10
C ILE A 259 -1.56 -11.03 -6.26
N GLN A 260 -1.37 -12.26 -5.81
CA GLN A 260 -2.33 -13.34 -5.98
C GLN A 260 -2.48 -14.15 -4.71
N GLN A 261 -3.67 -14.71 -4.50
CA GLN A 261 -3.90 -15.66 -3.43
C GLN A 261 -3.28 -17.01 -3.82
N GLN A 262 -2.50 -17.61 -2.91
CA GLN A 262 -1.93 -18.94 -3.06
C GLN A 262 -2.47 -19.84 -1.94
N GLY A 263 -3.42 -20.72 -2.27
CA GLY A 263 -4.09 -21.56 -1.26
C GLY A 263 -5.13 -20.79 -0.45
N ALA A 264 -5.36 -21.21 0.80
CA ALA A 264 -6.44 -20.66 1.63
C ALA A 264 -6.06 -19.33 2.32
N ASP A 265 -4.84 -19.23 2.84
CA ASP A 265 -4.39 -18.15 3.72
C ASP A 265 -3.06 -17.51 3.28
N ARG A 266 -2.51 -17.86 2.11
CA ARG A 266 -1.25 -17.28 1.63
C ARG A 266 -1.46 -16.35 0.45
N ILE A 267 -0.56 -15.37 0.34
CA ILE A 267 -0.53 -14.37 -0.72
C ILE A 267 0.86 -14.37 -1.32
N VAL A 268 0.95 -14.60 -2.63
CA VAL A 268 2.18 -14.46 -3.41
C VAL A 268 2.26 -13.05 -3.97
N ILE A 269 3.42 -12.42 -3.80
CA ILE A 269 3.72 -11.07 -4.24
C ILE A 269 4.98 -11.11 -5.07
N GLN A 270 4.92 -10.60 -6.29
CA GLN A 270 6.08 -10.45 -7.18
C GLN A 270 6.20 -8.99 -7.57
N LEU A 271 7.39 -8.42 -7.34
CA LEU A 271 7.69 -7.03 -7.63
C LEU A 271 8.87 -6.97 -8.61
N PRO A 272 8.61 -6.97 -9.93
CA PRO A 272 9.66 -6.87 -10.94
C PRO A 272 10.37 -5.51 -10.87
N GLY A 273 11.69 -5.52 -11.00
CA GLY A 273 12.52 -4.31 -11.04
C GLY A 273 12.75 -3.64 -9.69
N VAL A 274 12.21 -4.15 -8.59
CA VAL A 274 12.51 -3.66 -7.24
C VAL A 274 13.92 -4.09 -6.83
N GLN A 275 14.78 -3.11 -6.56
CA GLN A 275 16.16 -3.36 -6.16
C GLN A 275 16.36 -3.29 -4.64
N ASP A 276 15.56 -2.50 -3.92
CA ASP A 276 15.65 -2.37 -2.47
C ASP A 276 14.59 -3.25 -1.78
N VAL A 277 15.03 -4.46 -1.43
CA VAL A 277 14.19 -5.48 -0.78
C VAL A 277 13.76 -5.04 0.61
N ALA A 278 14.65 -4.38 1.37
CA ALA A 278 14.39 -3.96 2.74
C ALA A 278 13.29 -2.89 2.78
N ARG A 279 13.37 -1.90 1.89
CA ARG A 279 12.33 -0.87 1.73
C ARG A 279 10.99 -1.46 1.31
N ALA A 280 10.99 -2.40 0.37
CA ALA A 280 9.77 -3.08 -0.04
C ALA A 280 9.14 -3.87 1.12
N LYS A 281 9.96 -4.58 1.91
CA LYS A 281 9.54 -5.36 3.08
C LYS A 281 8.97 -4.47 4.18
N ASP A 282 9.58 -3.31 4.43
CA ASP A 282 9.07 -2.35 5.42
C ASP A 282 7.67 -1.85 5.03
N ILE A 283 7.49 -1.40 3.79
CA ILE A 283 6.20 -0.85 3.33
C ILE A 283 5.10 -1.93 3.29
N ILE A 284 5.43 -3.15 2.89
CA ILE A 284 4.49 -4.28 2.81
C ILE A 284 4.18 -4.87 4.19
N GLY A 285 5.19 -5.04 5.02
CA GLY A 285 5.11 -5.72 6.32
C GLY A 285 4.56 -4.87 7.47
N ARG A 286 4.40 -3.55 7.28
CA ARG A 286 3.85 -2.65 8.30
C ARG A 286 2.38 -2.95 8.60
N THR A 287 2.09 -3.61 9.72
CA THR A 287 0.72 -3.80 10.21
C THR A 287 0.23 -2.55 10.96
N ALA A 288 0.15 -1.44 10.25
CA ALA A 288 -0.34 -0.18 10.78
C ALA A 288 -1.86 -0.10 10.54
N THR A 289 -2.66 0.01 11.60
CA THR A 289 -4.09 0.34 11.49
C THR A 289 -4.34 1.73 12.01
N LEU A 290 -5.07 2.52 11.24
CA LEU A 290 -5.43 3.88 11.62
C LEU A 290 -6.81 3.89 12.26
N GLU A 291 -6.90 4.62 13.37
CA GLU A 291 -8.13 4.80 14.14
C GLU A 291 -8.28 6.29 14.46
N MET A 292 -9.44 6.84 14.13
CA MET A 292 -9.85 8.17 14.55
C MET A 292 -10.73 8.04 15.79
N ARG A 293 -10.33 8.70 16.87
CA ARG A 293 -11.03 8.68 18.16
C ARG A 293 -11.23 10.11 18.65
N MET A 294 -12.30 10.33 19.41
CA MET A 294 -12.56 11.65 20.01
C MET A 294 -11.61 11.87 21.19
N VAL A 295 -11.10 13.10 21.34
CA VAL A 295 -10.38 13.53 22.56
C VAL A 295 -11.38 13.68 23.70
N ASP A 296 -10.98 13.30 24.90
CA ASP A 296 -11.80 13.41 26.11
C ASP A 296 -11.69 14.81 26.71
N ASP A 297 -12.72 15.63 26.48
CA ASP A 297 -12.77 17.01 26.97
C ASP A 297 -13.10 17.12 28.46
N SER A 298 -13.37 16.01 29.16
CA SER A 298 -13.58 16.04 30.62
C SER A 298 -12.27 16.29 31.38
N ILE A 299 -11.13 16.03 30.74
CA ILE A 299 -9.80 16.28 31.28
C ILE A 299 -9.35 17.68 30.88
N THR A 300 -8.96 18.48 31.86
CA THR A 300 -8.48 19.85 31.61
C THR A 300 -7.10 19.79 30.93
N PRO A 301 -6.89 20.52 29.82
CA PRO A 301 -5.59 20.58 29.16
C PRO A 301 -4.47 20.98 30.14
N GLY A 302 -3.36 20.24 30.14
CA GLY A 302 -2.24 20.41 31.07
C GLY A 302 -2.33 19.62 32.38
N THR A 303 -3.44 18.92 32.66
CA THR A 303 -3.61 18.07 33.85
C THR A 303 -3.59 16.58 33.54
N GLU A 304 -3.39 16.19 32.28
CA GLU A 304 -3.58 14.84 31.75
C GLU A 304 -2.71 13.79 32.42
N THR A 305 -1.53 14.18 32.92
CA THR A 305 -0.58 13.29 33.60
C THR A 305 -0.88 13.10 35.08
N SER A 306 -1.70 13.98 35.68
CA SER A 306 -2.02 13.97 37.12
C SER A 306 -3.51 13.68 37.41
N ALA A 307 -4.39 13.84 36.43
CA ALA A 307 -5.81 13.61 36.56
C ALA A 307 -6.15 12.11 36.54
N ALA A 308 -7.21 11.72 37.27
CA ALA A 308 -7.75 10.36 37.20
C ALA A 308 -8.44 10.15 35.84
N ILE A 309 -7.89 9.26 35.01
CA ILE A 309 -8.41 8.97 33.68
C ILE A 309 -9.70 8.14 33.81
N PRO A 310 -10.81 8.56 33.16
CA PRO A 310 -12.06 7.79 33.14
C PRO A 310 -11.88 6.38 32.56
N LEU A 311 -12.69 5.41 33.01
CA LEU A 311 -12.59 4.00 32.59
C LEU A 311 -12.74 3.81 31.07
N ASN A 312 -13.48 4.70 30.41
CA ASN A 312 -13.73 4.73 28.96
C ASN A 312 -12.69 5.53 28.17
N SER A 313 -11.62 6.01 28.81
CA SER A 313 -10.60 6.86 28.20
C SER A 313 -9.20 6.29 28.42
N GLU A 314 -8.27 6.67 27.55
CA GLU A 314 -6.87 6.26 27.57
C GLU A 314 -5.96 7.46 27.31
N LEU A 315 -4.86 7.55 28.07
CA LEU A 315 -3.84 8.57 27.89
C LEU A 315 -2.80 8.10 26.87
N PHE A 316 -2.53 8.94 25.88
CA PHE A 316 -1.46 8.78 24.92
C PHE A 316 -0.60 10.03 24.84
N LEU A 317 0.56 9.91 24.19
CA LEU A 317 1.44 11.02 23.88
C LEU A 317 1.38 11.33 22.39
N VAL A 318 1.27 12.61 22.04
CA VAL A 318 1.31 13.12 20.67
C VAL A 318 2.71 13.60 20.34
N GLY A 319 3.30 13.08 19.26
CA GLY A 319 4.59 13.54 18.74
C GLY A 319 5.66 13.70 19.83
N ASN A 320 6.11 14.94 20.05
CA ASN A 320 7.16 15.34 21.01
C ASN A 320 6.77 15.21 22.51
N GLY A 321 5.79 14.36 22.86
CA GLY A 321 5.46 14.06 24.26
C GLY A 321 4.30 14.88 24.85
N ALA A 322 3.48 15.55 24.03
CA ALA A 322 2.30 16.25 24.54
C ALA A 322 1.21 15.23 24.92
N PRO A 323 0.72 15.20 26.18
CA PRO A 323 -0.29 14.23 26.56
C PRO A 323 -1.64 14.55 25.91
N VAL A 324 -2.36 13.50 25.51
CA VAL A 324 -3.74 13.58 25.02
C VAL A 324 -4.53 12.41 25.59
N VAL A 325 -5.68 12.71 26.18
CA VAL A 325 -6.62 11.69 26.63
C VAL A 325 -7.67 11.50 25.54
N VAL A 326 -7.90 10.26 25.10
CA VAL A 326 -8.88 9.94 24.06
C VAL A 326 -9.85 8.90 24.57
N TYR A 327 -11.10 8.94 24.07
CA TYR A 327 -12.05 7.88 24.35
C TYR A 327 -11.61 6.56 23.68
N LYS A 328 -11.99 5.43 24.27
CA LYS A 328 -11.71 4.08 23.72
C LYS A 328 -12.53 3.77 22.47
N ASP A 329 -13.66 4.44 22.30
CA ASP A 329 -14.56 4.23 21.16
C ASP A 329 -13.95 4.74 19.85
N ILE A 330 -13.92 3.87 18.84
CA ILE A 330 -13.41 4.18 17.50
C ILE A 330 -14.52 4.85 16.70
N VAL A 331 -14.29 6.10 16.29
CA VAL A 331 -15.21 6.86 15.44
C VAL A 331 -15.13 6.36 14.00
N LEU A 332 -13.90 6.28 13.47
CA LEU A 332 -13.64 5.82 12.12
C LEU A 332 -12.32 5.07 12.06
N SER A 333 -12.28 3.96 11.35
CA SER A 333 -11.09 3.19 11.02
C SER A 333 -10.59 3.54 9.61
N GLY A 334 -9.31 3.28 9.34
CA GLY A 334 -8.70 3.54 8.03
C GLY A 334 -9.31 2.74 6.86
N GLU A 335 -10.12 1.71 7.12
CA GLU A 335 -10.82 0.94 6.07
C GLU A 335 -11.88 1.75 5.32
N TYR A 336 -12.38 2.82 5.94
CA TYR A 336 -13.39 3.70 5.34
C TYR A 336 -12.79 4.79 4.44
N ILE A 337 -11.46 4.88 4.38
CA ILE A 337 -10.73 5.86 3.57
C ILE A 337 -10.62 5.33 2.13
N SER A 338 -11.17 6.09 1.17
CA SER A 338 -11.07 5.81 -0.25
C SER A 338 -9.82 6.44 -0.87
N SER A 339 -9.50 7.68 -0.49
CA SER A 339 -8.33 8.43 -0.98
C SER A 339 -7.76 9.33 0.12
N ALA A 340 -6.44 9.54 0.11
CA ALA A 340 -5.76 10.47 1.01
C ALA A 340 -4.59 11.13 0.27
N VAL A 341 -4.67 12.40 -0.09
CA VAL A 341 -3.65 13.06 -0.92
C VAL A 341 -3.08 14.26 -0.19
N ALA A 342 -1.76 14.41 -0.21
CA ALA A 342 -1.11 15.62 0.27
C ALA A 342 -1.55 16.79 -0.62
N SER A 343 -2.12 17.81 0.00
CA SER A 343 -2.66 18.99 -0.66
C SER A 343 -2.16 20.25 0.04
N PHE A 344 -2.61 21.41 -0.45
CA PHE A 344 -2.44 22.68 0.23
C PHE A 344 -3.83 23.22 0.55
N ASP A 345 -3.99 23.82 1.73
CA ASP A 345 -5.23 24.50 2.10
C ASP A 345 -5.36 25.86 1.39
N SER A 346 -6.47 26.55 1.63
CA SER A 346 -6.73 27.89 1.06
C SER A 346 -5.69 28.94 1.46
N ASN A 347 -4.96 28.72 2.55
CA ASN A 347 -3.90 29.59 3.05
C ASN A 347 -2.51 29.16 2.55
N HIS A 348 -2.45 28.26 1.57
CA HIS A 348 -1.22 27.68 1.02
C HIS A 348 -0.38 26.93 2.07
N GLN A 349 -1.00 26.44 3.15
CA GLN A 349 -0.35 25.60 4.15
C GLN A 349 -0.49 24.12 3.77
N PRO A 350 0.51 23.27 4.06
CA PRO A 350 0.41 21.83 3.83
C PRO A 350 -0.77 21.20 4.57
N ALA A 351 -1.57 20.44 3.83
CA ALA A 351 -2.76 19.75 4.31
C ALA A 351 -2.84 18.33 3.72
N VAL A 352 -3.74 17.51 4.24
CA VAL A 352 -4.10 16.23 3.64
C VAL A 352 -5.57 16.24 3.28
N SER A 353 -5.87 16.12 2.00
CA SER A 353 -7.23 15.93 1.50
C SER A 353 -7.61 14.46 1.66
N LEU A 354 -8.68 14.20 2.42
CA LEU A 354 -9.18 12.86 2.68
C LEU A 354 -10.55 12.68 2.03
N ASP A 355 -10.71 11.57 1.32
CA ASP A 355 -12.00 11.08 0.85
C ASP A 355 -12.34 9.76 1.53
N LEU A 356 -13.60 9.64 1.91
CA LEU A 356 -14.20 8.47 2.55
C LEU A 356 -15.21 7.82 1.61
N ASN A 357 -15.45 6.53 1.82
CA ASN A 357 -16.57 5.84 1.18
C ASN A 357 -17.92 6.30 1.78
N GLY A 358 -19.04 5.89 1.16
CA GLY A 358 -20.37 6.34 1.55
C GLY A 358 -20.73 6.03 3.00
N ASP A 359 -20.29 4.90 3.54
CA ASP A 359 -20.53 4.52 4.94
C ASP A 359 -19.68 5.34 5.91
N GLY A 360 -18.40 5.55 5.57
CA GLY A 360 -17.48 6.38 6.34
C GLY A 360 -17.94 7.83 6.43
N GLY A 361 -18.42 8.40 5.32
CA GLY A 361 -18.97 9.75 5.29
C GLY A 361 -20.21 9.91 6.17
N ARG A 362 -21.08 8.89 6.26
CA ARG A 362 -22.23 8.93 7.19
C ARG A 362 -21.77 8.89 8.64
N LYS A 363 -20.86 7.98 8.99
CA LYS A 363 -20.29 7.86 10.35
C LYS A 363 -19.60 9.14 10.80
N MET A 364 -18.78 9.74 9.93
CA MET A 364 -18.10 11.01 10.24
C MET A 364 -19.08 12.16 10.44
N ARG A 365 -20.13 12.24 9.61
CA ARG A 365 -21.16 13.26 9.75
C ARG A 365 -21.87 13.16 11.09
N GLU A 366 -22.33 11.97 11.45
CA GLU A 366 -22.98 11.70 12.73
C GLU A 366 -22.05 12.01 13.92
N ALA A 367 -20.77 11.64 13.83
CA ALA A 367 -19.82 11.86 14.91
C ALA A 367 -19.44 13.34 15.11
N THR A 368 -19.44 14.14 14.03
CA THR A 368 -18.96 15.53 14.05
C THR A 368 -20.06 16.58 14.19
N ARG A 369 -21.31 16.28 13.79
CA ARG A 369 -22.44 17.24 13.80
C ARG A 369 -22.66 17.93 15.15
N GLU A 370 -22.54 17.19 16.25
CA GLU A 370 -22.72 17.71 17.61
C GLU A 370 -21.40 18.00 18.34
N ARG A 371 -20.26 17.86 17.65
CA ARG A 371 -18.91 17.94 18.24
C ARG A 371 -18.01 18.95 17.52
N ILE A 372 -18.61 19.99 16.95
CA ILE A 372 -17.88 21.12 16.35
C ILE A 372 -17.09 21.86 17.45
N GLY A 373 -15.84 22.19 17.16
CA GLY A 373 -14.90 22.80 18.11
C GLY A 373 -14.19 21.79 19.03
N LYS A 374 -14.52 20.50 18.95
CA LYS A 374 -13.84 19.44 19.72
C LYS A 374 -12.66 18.86 18.94
N ARG A 375 -11.72 18.22 19.65
CA ARG A 375 -10.54 17.60 19.03
C ARG A 375 -10.79 16.14 18.68
N MET A 376 -10.27 15.72 17.53
CA MET A 376 -10.28 14.33 17.10
C MET A 376 -8.84 13.86 16.90
N ALA A 377 -8.46 12.81 17.62
CA ALA A 377 -7.13 12.22 17.52
C ALA A 377 -7.09 11.19 16.40
N ILE A 378 -6.01 11.22 15.61
CA ILE A 378 -5.66 10.22 14.61
C ILE A 378 -4.57 9.35 15.23
N LEU A 379 -4.91 8.10 15.52
CA LEU A 379 -4.02 7.13 16.14
C LEU A 379 -3.56 6.11 15.10
N LEU A 380 -2.26 5.84 15.10
CA LEU A 380 -1.66 4.73 14.39
C LEU A 380 -1.38 3.62 15.41
N LYS A 381 -2.01 2.47 15.17
CA LYS A 381 -1.74 1.25 15.92
C LYS A 381 -0.78 0.38 15.13
N GLU A 382 0.42 0.18 15.67
CA GLU A 382 1.44 -0.67 15.07
C GLU A 382 1.91 -1.71 16.10
N LYS A 383 1.83 -3.00 15.74
CA LYS A 383 2.23 -4.12 16.62
C LYS A 383 1.62 -4.04 18.03
N GLY A 384 0.37 -3.58 18.13
CA GLY A 384 -0.35 -3.42 19.39
C GLY A 384 -0.02 -2.15 20.19
N LYS A 385 0.92 -1.31 19.72
CA LYS A 385 1.24 -0.01 20.33
C LYS A 385 0.50 1.10 19.60
N TYR A 386 -0.12 1.99 20.35
CA TYR A 386 -0.77 3.17 19.81
C TYR A 386 0.20 4.36 19.83
N SER A 387 0.28 5.06 18.71
CA SER A 387 0.98 6.34 18.58
C SER A 387 0.02 7.36 18.03
N VAL A 388 -0.03 8.56 18.62
CA VAL A 388 -0.92 9.62 18.12
C VAL A 388 -0.15 10.45 17.10
N LEU A 389 -0.63 10.42 15.86
CA LEU A 389 -0.02 11.17 14.76
C LEU A 389 -0.35 12.65 14.87
N SER A 390 -1.64 12.95 15.08
CA SER A 390 -2.12 14.32 15.25
C SER A 390 -3.47 14.34 15.96
N ALA A 391 -3.84 15.48 16.52
CA ALA A 391 -5.14 15.69 17.16
C ALA A 391 -5.75 17.04 16.75
N PRO A 392 -6.16 17.18 15.47
CA PRO A 392 -6.78 18.39 14.94
C PRO A 392 -8.14 18.70 15.59
N THR A 393 -8.57 19.95 15.44
CA THR A 393 -9.89 20.41 15.90
C THR A 393 -10.90 20.31 14.77
N ILE A 394 -12.11 19.83 15.07
CA ILE A 394 -13.23 19.74 14.14
C ILE A 394 -13.78 21.15 13.93
N GLN A 395 -13.69 21.68 12.71
CA GLN A 395 -14.12 23.05 12.40
C GLN A 395 -15.56 23.14 11.86
N SER A 396 -16.07 22.05 11.28
CA SER A 396 -17.39 21.97 10.68
C SER A 396 -17.92 20.53 10.72
N GLU A 397 -19.18 20.34 10.34
CA GLU A 397 -19.75 19.01 10.12
C GLU A 397 -19.03 18.34 8.93
N LEU A 398 -18.30 17.26 9.21
CA LEU A 398 -17.46 16.58 8.23
C LEU A 398 -18.27 15.52 7.46
N GLY A 399 -18.30 15.64 6.14
CA GLY A 399 -18.96 14.69 5.26
C GLY A 399 -18.04 13.56 4.78
N SER A 400 -18.18 13.18 3.51
CA SER A 400 -17.34 12.18 2.86
C SER A 400 -15.98 12.72 2.38
N SER A 401 -15.78 14.03 2.35
CA SER A 401 -14.50 14.64 1.94
C SER A 401 -14.17 15.78 2.89
N PHE A 402 -12.92 15.84 3.37
CA PHE A 402 -12.45 16.91 4.25
C PHE A 402 -10.91 17.02 4.25
N ASN A 403 -10.40 18.16 4.72
CA ASN A 403 -8.97 18.43 4.80
C ASN A 403 -8.48 18.36 6.25
N ILE A 404 -7.34 17.71 6.46
CA ILE A 404 -6.57 17.75 7.71
C ILE A 404 -5.51 18.85 7.55
N THR A 405 -5.66 19.96 8.26
CA THR A 405 -4.81 21.15 8.15
C THR A 405 -3.76 21.23 9.25
N ASN A 406 -2.86 22.22 9.16
CA ASN A 406 -1.81 22.47 10.16
C ASN A 406 -0.80 21.31 10.32
N MET A 407 -0.36 20.72 9.20
CA MET A 407 0.64 19.64 9.20
C MET A 407 2.08 20.13 9.44
N GLY A 408 2.30 21.44 9.44
CA GLY A 408 3.61 22.07 9.63
C GLY A 408 4.49 21.98 8.38
N SER A 409 4.77 20.78 7.87
CA SER A 409 5.60 20.56 6.67
C SER A 409 4.87 19.73 5.60
N ALA A 410 5.32 19.89 4.35
CA ALA A 410 4.82 19.11 3.21
C ALA A 410 5.20 17.61 3.30
N GLU A 411 6.27 17.27 4.02
CA GLU A 411 6.63 15.86 4.23
C GLU A 411 5.69 15.18 5.19
N LYS A 412 5.35 15.84 6.30
CA LYS A 412 4.40 15.30 7.27
C LYS A 412 3.04 15.07 6.62
N SER A 413 2.61 15.95 5.72
CA SER A 413 1.38 15.72 4.96
C SER A 413 1.51 14.57 3.95
N THR A 414 2.66 14.40 3.29
CA THR A 414 2.92 13.30 2.35
C THR A 414 3.00 11.95 3.08
N GLU A 415 3.73 11.89 4.18
CA GLU A 415 3.86 10.70 5.03
C GLU A 415 2.51 10.32 5.65
N LEU A 416 1.79 11.30 6.21
CA LEU A 416 0.45 11.04 6.74
C LEU A 416 -0.51 10.59 5.63
N ALA A 417 -0.48 11.22 4.45
CA ALA A 417 -1.30 10.81 3.31
C ALA A 417 -0.97 9.37 2.89
N LEU A 418 0.31 8.99 2.85
CA LEU A 418 0.75 7.62 2.57
C LEU A 418 0.19 6.64 3.60
N LEU A 419 0.33 6.94 4.90
CA LEU A 419 -0.20 6.11 5.98
C LEU A 419 -1.72 5.98 5.88
N LEU A 420 -2.44 7.08 5.64
CA LEU A 420 -3.90 7.11 5.50
C LEU A 420 -4.38 6.31 4.27
N ARG A 421 -3.66 6.39 3.14
CA ARG A 421 -3.98 5.66 1.90
C ARG A 421 -3.69 4.16 2.02
N SER A 422 -2.69 3.80 2.83
CA SER A 422 -2.19 2.43 2.98
C SER A 422 -3.23 1.46 3.54
N GLY A 423 -4.34 1.97 4.10
CA GLY A 423 -5.46 1.19 4.60
C GLY A 423 -5.12 0.30 5.79
N ALA A 424 -6.15 -0.18 6.49
CA ALA A 424 -5.98 -1.20 7.50
C ALA A 424 -5.95 -2.60 6.85
N LEU A 425 -4.98 -3.42 7.24
CA LEU A 425 -5.03 -4.85 6.97
C LEU A 425 -6.16 -5.47 7.80
N SER A 426 -6.88 -6.43 7.24
CA SER A 426 -7.90 -7.20 7.96
C SER A 426 -7.30 -8.06 9.07
N ALA A 427 -6.09 -8.57 8.85
CA ALA A 427 -5.31 -9.30 9.83
C ALA A 427 -3.81 -9.16 9.57
N PRO A 428 -2.97 -9.34 10.62
CA PRO A 428 -1.52 -9.44 10.49
C PRO A 428 -1.09 -10.52 9.48
N MET A 429 0.07 -10.32 8.87
CA MET A 429 0.67 -11.26 7.94
C MET A 429 2.14 -11.46 8.26
N GLU A 430 2.63 -12.67 8.03
CA GLU A 430 4.03 -13.04 8.22
C GLU A 430 4.67 -13.45 6.90
N PHE A 431 5.97 -13.18 6.73
CA PHE A 431 6.72 -13.61 5.56
C PHE A 431 7.15 -15.07 5.75
N VAL A 432 6.68 -15.95 4.88
CA VAL A 432 7.00 -17.40 4.88
C VAL A 432 8.18 -17.70 3.97
N GLU A 433 8.23 -17.07 2.79
CA GLU A 433 9.34 -17.20 1.85
C GLU A 433 9.73 -15.83 1.31
N GLU A 434 11.04 -15.60 1.18
CA GLU A 434 11.64 -14.42 0.57
C GLU A 434 12.68 -14.89 -0.44
N ARG A 435 12.51 -14.48 -1.70
CA ARG A 435 13.47 -14.77 -2.77
C ARG A 435 13.76 -13.51 -3.56
N VAL A 436 15.05 -13.20 -3.66
CA VAL A 436 15.55 -12.09 -4.47
C VAL A 436 16.12 -12.66 -5.75
N ILE A 437 15.66 -12.15 -6.89
CA ILE A 437 16.18 -12.57 -8.20
C ILE A 437 16.99 -11.40 -8.74
N GLY A 438 18.29 -11.65 -8.92
CA GLY A 438 19.21 -10.65 -9.45
C GLY A 438 18.93 -10.35 -10.93
N PRO A 439 19.02 -9.08 -11.37
CA PRO A 439 18.79 -8.69 -12.76
C PRO A 439 19.80 -9.31 -13.74
N GLN A 440 20.99 -9.70 -13.27
CA GLN A 440 22.03 -10.30 -14.11
C GLN A 440 21.62 -11.67 -14.68
N LEU A 441 20.97 -12.52 -13.87
CA LEU A 441 20.44 -13.83 -14.32
C LEU A 441 19.37 -13.65 -15.40
N GLY A 442 18.50 -12.65 -15.25
CA GLY A 442 17.49 -12.31 -16.23
C GLY A 442 18.09 -11.83 -17.55
N ALA A 443 19.08 -10.94 -17.50
CA ALA A 443 19.78 -10.43 -18.69
C ALA A 443 20.46 -11.56 -19.48
N GLU A 444 21.07 -12.52 -18.81
CA GLU A 444 21.69 -13.68 -19.46
C GLU A 444 20.64 -14.59 -20.14
N ASN A 445 19.51 -14.83 -19.48
CA ASN A 445 18.40 -15.60 -20.04
C ASN A 445 17.80 -14.91 -21.27
N ILE A 446 17.66 -13.58 -21.24
CA ILE A 446 17.20 -12.79 -22.39
C ILE A 446 18.19 -12.94 -23.56
N ALA A 447 19.49 -12.79 -23.30
CA ALA A 447 20.51 -12.91 -24.34
C ALA A 447 20.51 -14.31 -24.99
N LYS A 448 20.48 -15.36 -24.17
CA LYS A 448 20.40 -16.77 -24.65
C LYS A 448 19.13 -17.02 -25.47
N GLY A 449 17.98 -16.52 -25.01
CA GLY A 449 16.71 -16.61 -25.75
C GLY A 449 16.79 -15.94 -27.11
N LEU A 450 17.32 -14.72 -27.16
CA LEU A 450 17.48 -13.96 -28.42
C LEU A 450 18.42 -14.66 -29.39
N TYR A 451 19.59 -15.12 -28.93
CA TYR A 451 20.51 -15.91 -29.76
C TYR A 451 19.87 -17.19 -30.26
N SER A 452 19.12 -17.92 -29.42
CA SER A 452 18.41 -19.13 -29.83
C SER A 452 17.38 -18.86 -30.94
N THR A 453 16.61 -17.76 -30.85
CA THR A 453 15.64 -17.41 -31.89
C THR A 453 16.34 -16.99 -33.19
N VAL A 454 17.42 -16.20 -33.11
CA VAL A 454 18.18 -15.77 -34.30
C VAL A 454 18.81 -16.97 -35.01
N TYR A 455 19.49 -17.86 -34.27
CA TYR A 455 20.09 -19.07 -34.85
C TYR A 455 19.02 -20.04 -35.40
N GLY A 456 17.90 -20.21 -34.69
CA GLY A 456 16.78 -21.02 -35.17
C GLY A 456 16.16 -20.47 -36.46
N PHE A 457 15.93 -19.16 -36.54
CA PHE A 457 15.44 -18.51 -37.75
C PHE A 457 16.44 -18.63 -38.92
N ALA A 458 17.73 -18.41 -38.67
CA ALA A 458 18.77 -18.57 -39.68
C ALA A 458 18.85 -20.02 -40.20
N ALA A 459 18.77 -21.01 -39.31
CA ALA A 459 18.76 -22.42 -39.70
C ALA A 459 17.54 -22.77 -40.56
N ILE A 460 16.34 -22.29 -40.19
CA ILE A 460 15.12 -22.47 -40.99
C ILE A 460 15.26 -21.77 -42.35
N ALA A 461 15.77 -20.55 -42.39
CA ALA A 461 15.97 -19.81 -43.65
C ALA A 461 16.94 -20.55 -44.58
N ILE A 462 18.07 -21.03 -44.05
CA ILE A 462 19.04 -21.84 -44.80
C ILE A 462 18.38 -23.13 -45.29
N PHE A 463 17.64 -23.83 -44.44
CA PHE A 463 16.92 -25.05 -44.82
C PHE A 463 15.90 -24.78 -45.94
N MET A 464 15.11 -23.71 -45.84
CA MET A 464 14.15 -23.32 -46.87
C MET A 464 14.85 -22.98 -48.19
N ILE A 465 15.97 -22.25 -48.15
CA ILE A 465 16.75 -21.94 -49.35
C ILE A 465 17.25 -23.23 -49.99
N ILE A 466 17.88 -24.12 -49.22
CA ILE A 466 18.39 -25.41 -49.73
C ILE A 466 17.25 -26.23 -50.30
N TYR A 467 16.18 -26.47 -49.54
CA TYR A 467 15.08 -27.33 -49.95
C TYR A 467 14.37 -26.81 -51.20
N TYR A 468 14.06 -25.51 -51.26
CA TYR A 468 13.30 -24.94 -52.38
C TYR A 468 14.16 -24.50 -53.58
N GLN A 469 15.49 -24.34 -53.45
CA GLN A 469 16.37 -24.14 -54.61
C GLN A 469 16.94 -25.44 -55.20
N LEU A 470 17.17 -26.49 -54.40
CA LEU A 470 17.70 -27.77 -54.91
C LEU A 470 16.61 -28.71 -55.42
N PHE A 471 15.41 -28.69 -54.83
CA PHE A 471 14.30 -29.57 -55.21
C PHE A 471 13.11 -28.85 -55.86
N GLY A 472 13.21 -27.53 -56.09
CA GLY A 472 12.14 -26.68 -56.61
C GLY A 472 12.36 -26.14 -58.01
#